data_AF-X0WDP6-F1
#
_entry.id   AF-X0WDP6-F1
#
_cell.length_a   1.000
_cell.length_b   1.000
_cell.length_c   1.000
_cell.angle_alpha   90.00
_cell.angle_beta   90.00
_cell.angle_gamma   90.00
#
_symmetry.space_group_name_H-M   'P 1'
#
loop_
_entity.id
_entity.type
_entity.pdbx_description
1 polymer ?
#
loop_
_entity_poly.entity_id
_entity_poly.type
_entity_poly.pdbx_seq_one_letter_code
_entity_poly.pdbx_strand_id
1 'polypeptide(L)' 'MGKPWYLSKTKLGAVVGGVGTVLVAAGGAISGELSIPVAVEMGIAGTAGILFGLGIRDALSNLE' A
#
# COMPACT_ATOMS: atom_id res chain seq x y z
N MET A 1 -12.41 21.26 8.71
CA MET A 1 -11.03 20.79 8.45
C MET A 1 -10.95 19.32 8.84
N GLY A 2 -10.80 18.43 7.85
CA GLY A 2 -10.83 16.98 8.08
C GLY A 2 -9.66 16.51 8.95
N LYS A 3 -9.93 15.58 9.87
CA LYS A 3 -8.91 14.98 10.76
C LYS A 3 -7.69 14.50 9.95
N PRO A 4 -6.45 14.72 10.45
CA PRO A 4 -5.21 14.28 9.79
C PRO A 4 -5.27 12.83 9.33
N TRP A 5 -4.73 12.55 8.13
CA TRP A 5 -4.84 11.23 7.49
C TRP A 5 -4.25 10.09 8.32
N TYR A 6 -3.20 10.35 9.10
CA TYR A 6 -2.53 9.37 9.97
C TYR A 6 -3.32 8.99 11.22
N LEU A 7 -4.45 9.66 11.52
CA LEU A 7 -5.32 9.26 12.64
C LEU A 7 -6.29 8.14 12.26
N SER A 8 -6.40 7.80 10.96
CA SER A 8 -7.22 6.69 10.49
C SER A 8 -6.42 5.40 10.50
N LYS A 9 -6.83 4.44 11.35
CA LYS A 9 -6.23 3.09 11.41
C LYS A 9 -6.25 2.38 10.06
N THR A 10 -7.29 2.60 9.25
CA THR A 10 -7.43 2.04 7.90
C THR A 10 -6.36 2.59 6.94
N LYS A 11 -6.08 3.90 6.99
CA LYS A 11 -5.02 4.52 6.17
C LYS A 11 -3.64 4.06 6.58
N LEU A 12 -3.41 3.98 7.89
CA LEU A 12 -2.17 3.47 8.45
C LEU A 12 -1.95 2.02 8.04
N GLY A 13 -2.97 1.16 8.14
CA GLY A 13 -2.92 -0.22 7.70
C GLY A 13 -2.67 -0.38 6.20
N ALA A 14 -3.34 0.43 5.36
CA ALA A 14 -3.14 0.41 3.91
C ALA A 14 -1.72 0.84 3.52
N VAL A 15 -1.21 1.92 4.12
CA VAL A 15 0.15 2.41 3.86
C VAL A 15 1.19 1.41 4.36
N VAL A 16 1.08 0.92 5.61
CA VAL A 16 2.04 -0.03 6.17
C VAL A 16 2.04 -1.34 5.41
N GLY A 17 0.87 -1.90 5.08
CA GLY A 17 0.75 -3.12 4.31
C GLY A 17 1.31 -2.97 2.90
N GLY A 18 0.94 -1.91 2.18
CA GLY A 18 1.40 -1.68 0.82
C GLY A 18 2.90 -1.37 0.74
N VAL A 19 3.42 -0.51 1.63
CA VAL A 19 4.87 -0.22 1.71
C VAL A 19 5.65 -1.48 2.09
N GLY A 20 5.14 -2.29 3.02
CA GLY A 20 5.75 -3.57 3.37
C GLY A 20 5.89 -4.50 2.16
N THR A 21 4.84 -4.63 1.34
CA THR A 21 4.86 -5.43 0.12
C THR A 21 5.89 -4.91 -0.89
N VAL A 22 5.98 -3.59 -1.08
CA VAL A 22 6.98 -2.97 -1.99
C VAL A 22 8.40 -3.25 -1.51
N LEU A 23 8.66 -3.14 -0.20
CA LEU A 23 9.98 -3.39 0.38
C LEU A 23 10.38 -4.86 0.27
N VAL A 24 9.45 -5.80 0.51
CA VAL A 24 9.69 -7.23 0.33
C VAL A 24 10.02 -7.54 -1.13
N ALA A 25 9.27 -6.96 -2.07
CA ALA A 25 9.50 -7.15 -3.50
C ALA A 25 10.88 -6.62 -3.94
N ALA A 26 11.24 -5.40 -3.50
CA ALA A 26 12.53 -4.80 -3.78
C ALA A 26 13.68 -5.59 -3.14
N GLY A 27 13.53 -5.99 -1.87
CA GLY A 27 14.51 -6.79 -1.15
C GLY A 27 14.75 -8.14 -1.82
N GLY A 28 13.68 -8.85 -2.22
CA GLY A 28 13.76 -10.13 -2.91
C GLY A 28 14.40 -10.03 -4.30
N ALA A 29 14.19 -8.93 -5.02
CA ALA A 29 14.86 -8.69 -6.30
C ALA A 29 16.37 -8.46 -6.13
N ILE A 30 16.76 -7.74 -5.07
CA ILE A 30 18.17 -7.44 -4.76
C ILE A 30 18.89 -8.69 -4.24
N SER A 31 18.23 -9.51 -3.42
CA SER A 31 18.79 -10.77 -2.91
C SER A 31 18.85 -11.88 -3.96
N GLY A 32 18.12 -11.74 -5.08
CA GLY A 32 18.00 -12.74 -6.11
C GLY A 32 16.99 -13.86 -5.80
N GLU A 33 16.23 -13.74 -4.70
CA GLU A 33 15.16 -14.68 -4.32
C GLU A 33 13.92 -14.54 -5.20
N LEU A 34 13.69 -13.34 -5.75
CA LEU A 34 12.60 -13.03 -6.66
C LEU A 34 13.15 -12.65 -8.03
N SER A 35 12.52 -13.18 -9.09
CA SER A 35 12.81 -12.71 -10.44
C SER A 35 12.28 -11.29 -10.62
N ILE A 36 12.98 -10.49 -11.44
CA ILE A 36 12.62 -9.08 -11.70
C ILE A 36 11.14 -8.91 -12.09
N PRO A 37 10.55 -9.75 -12.97
CA PRO A 37 9.13 -9.62 -13.31
C PRO A 37 8.20 -9.78 -12.10
N VAL A 38 8.46 -10.75 -11.22
CA VAL A 38 7.62 -11.00 -10.04
C VAL A 38 7.76 -9.89 -9.01
N ALA A 39 8.97 -9.37 -8.80
CA ALA A 39 9.20 -8.22 -7.94
C ALA A 39 8.45 -6.96 -8.44
N VAL A 40 8.40 -6.75 -9.76
CA VAL A 40 7.64 -5.64 -10.35
C VAL A 40 6.14 -5.82 -10.14
N GLU A 41 5.59 -7.01 -10.38
CA GLU A 41 4.17 -7.30 -10.11
C GLU A 41 3.79 -7.08 -8.64
N MET A 42 4.62 -7.56 -7.71
CA MET A 42 4.41 -7.36 -6.28
C MET A 42 4.49 -5.88 -5.88
N GLY A 43 5.43 -5.12 -6.46
CA GLY A 43 5.53 -3.68 -6.25
C GLY A 43 4.29 -2.91 -6.72
N ILE A 44 3.74 -3.28 -7.89
CA ILE A 44 2.49 -2.73 -8.42
C ILE A 44 1.32 -3.07 -7.49
N ALA A 45 1.20 -4.33 -7.06
CA ALA A 45 0.15 -4.77 -6.14
C ALA A 45 0.20 -4.03 -4.79
N GLY A 46 1.41 -3.85 -4.22
CA GLY A 46 1.61 -3.08 -3.01
C GLY A 46 1.15 -1.62 -3.16
N THR A 47 1.52 -0.98 -4.27
CA THR A 47 1.14 0.41 -4.57
C THR A 47 -0.36 0.57 -4.80
N ALA A 48 -0.98 -0.36 -5.53
CA ALA A 48 -2.43 -0.39 -5.76
C ALA A 48 -3.20 -0.56 -4.44
N GLY A 49 -2.71 -1.39 -3.53
CA GLY A 49 -3.30 -1.58 -2.19
C GLY A 49 -3.32 -0.28 -1.36
N ILE A 50 -2.26 0.53 -1.44
CA ILE A 50 -2.22 1.85 -0.79
C ILE A 50 -3.30 2.77 -1.36
N LEU A 51 -3.34 2.91 -2.69
CA LEU A 51 -4.30 3.78 -3.37
C LEU A 51 -5.74 3.35 -3.09
N PHE A 52 -6.01 2.05 -3.12
CA PHE A 52 -7.33 1.49 -2.82
C PHE A 52 -7.74 1.74 -1.37
N GLY A 53 -6.85 1.49 -0.41
CA GLY A 53 -7.15 1.72 1.02
C GLY A 53 -7.35 3.21 1.36
N LEU A 54 -6.66 4.10 0.65
CA LEU A 54 -6.91 5.54 0.74
C LEU A 54 -8.26 5.92 0.11
N GLY A 55 -8.61 5.34 -1.04
CA GLY A 55 -9.85 5.58 -1.77
C GLY A 55 -11.11 5.08 -1.05
N ILE A 56 -11.08 3.89 -0.43
CA ILE A 56 -12.21 3.39 0.39
C ILE A 56 -12.58 4.38 1.49
N ARG A 57 -11.58 4.99 2.15
CA ARG A 57 -11.86 5.98 3.19
C ARG A 57 -12.51 7.22 2.62
N ASP A 58 -12.06 7.69 1.46
CA ASP A 58 -12.65 8.88 0.82
C ASP A 58 -14.10 8.62 0.44
N ALA A 59 -14.41 7.42 -0.07
CA ALA A 59 -15.78 6.99 -0.32
C ALA A 59 -16.61 6.92 0.98
N LEU A 60 -16.07 6.34 2.06
CA LEU A 60 -16.76 6.24 3.36
C LEU A 60 -16.99 7.62 4.00
N SER A 61 -16.04 8.54 3.94
CA SER A 61 -16.20 9.88 4.51
C SER A 61 -17.17 10.79 3.75
N ASN A 62 -17.56 10.40 2.53
CA ASN A 62 -18.62 11.07 1.77
C ASN A 62 -20.01 10.44 2.02
N LEU A 63 -20.08 9.34 2.77
CA LEU A 63 -21.34 8.68 3.18
C LEU A 63 -21.77 9.04 4.61
N GLU A 64 -20.90 9.71 5.39
CA GLU A 64 -21.17 10.26 6.72
C GLU A 64 -21.53 11.75 6.65
#